data_AF-A0A7Y5BL75-F1
#
_entry.id   AF-A0A7Y5BL75-F1
#
_cell.length_a   1.000
_cell.length_b   1.000
_cell.length_c   1.000
_cell.angle_alpha   90.00
_cell.angle_beta   90.00
_cell.angle_gamma   90.00
#
_symmetry.space_group_name_H-M   'P 1'
#
loop_
_entity.id
_entity.type
_entity.pdbx_description
1 polymer ?
#
loop_
_entity_poly.entity_id
_entity_poly.type
_entity_poly.pdbx_seq_one_letter_code
_entity_poly.pdbx_strand_id
1 'polypeptide(L)'
;MKSNIGFFQSSIGKKFLMAGTGVLLLGFVIVHMLGHLQMFLGQNAYNHYAHTLKSLGLILWILRIGLFLIFIVHVTTGVILARENSLARPICYTYFQTVQASLASRTMFFSGMLISLFIVYHLLHFTIGVTNPEIFKLTDSEGRPDVYSMMIFSFKNYFITTIYFLAMLALSFHLSHGFFSAFQTLGINKPEYDGK
;
A
#
# COMPACT_ATOMS: atom_id res chain seq x y z
N MET A 1 -6.49 25.10 -27.00
CA MET A 1 -6.58 23.76 -26.36
C MET A 1 -5.33 23.52 -25.53
N LYS A 2 -5.40 23.60 -24.20
CA LYS A 2 -4.32 23.05 -23.35
C LYS A 2 -4.44 21.53 -23.43
N SER A 3 -3.40 20.84 -23.88
CA SER A 3 -3.42 19.38 -24.00
C SER A 3 -3.65 18.75 -22.62
N ASN A 4 -4.33 17.61 -22.56
CA ASN A 4 -4.54 16.85 -21.31
C ASN A 4 -3.20 16.53 -20.60
N ILE A 5 -2.10 16.48 -21.36
CA ILE A 5 -0.73 16.32 -20.85
C ILE A 5 -0.32 17.49 -19.95
N GLY A 6 -0.69 18.73 -20.30
CA GLY A 6 -0.40 19.92 -19.50
C GLY A 6 -1.13 19.94 -18.15
N PHE A 7 -2.31 19.30 -18.06
CA PHE A 7 -3.04 19.18 -16.80
C PHE A 7 -2.31 18.27 -15.81
N PHE A 8 -1.84 17.09 -16.24
CA PHE A 8 -1.10 16.17 -15.37
C PHE A 8 0.30 16.68 -14.97
N GLN A 9 0.86 17.63 -15.72
CA GLN A 9 2.10 18.31 -15.34
C GLN A 9 1.89 19.40 -14.28
N SER A 10 0.67 19.91 -14.14
CA SER A 10 0.34 20.93 -13.14
C SER A 10 0.34 20.36 -11.72
N SER A 11 0.55 21.24 -10.73
CA SER A 11 0.48 20.88 -9.31
C SER A 11 -0.89 20.33 -8.90
N ILE A 12 -1.97 20.80 -9.53
CA ILE A 12 -3.33 20.31 -9.26
C ILE A 12 -3.53 18.90 -9.83
N GLY A 13 -3.12 18.66 -11.08
CA GLY A 13 -3.27 17.35 -11.73
C GLY A 13 -2.50 16.25 -11.01
N LYS A 14 -1.27 16.54 -10.53
CA LYS A 14 -0.48 15.60 -9.72
C LYS A 14 -1.18 15.23 -8.40
N LYS A 15 -1.85 16.18 -7.74
CA LYS A 15 -2.60 15.91 -6.50
C LYS A 15 -3.82 15.01 -6.77
N PHE A 16 -4.55 15.26 -7.85
CA PHE A 16 -5.65 14.38 -8.27
C PHE A 16 -5.16 12.98 -8.60
N LEU A 17 -4.04 12.85 -9.31
CA LEU A 17 -3.43 11.57 -9.62
C LEU A 17 -2.97 10.82 -8.35
N MET A 18 -2.36 11.55 -7.41
CA MET A 18 -1.95 11.01 -6.11
C MET A 18 -3.14 10.50 -5.30
N ALA A 19 -4.22 11.27 -5.23
CA ALA A 19 -5.44 10.89 -4.52
C ALA A 19 -6.13 9.68 -5.19
N GLY A 20 -6.28 9.70 -6.51
CA GLY A 20 -6.91 8.62 -7.27
C GLY A 20 -6.16 7.29 -7.13
N THR A 21 -4.84 7.31 -7.30
CA THR A 21 -4.01 6.11 -7.09
C THR A 21 -4.04 5.64 -5.64
N GLY A 22 -4.04 6.56 -4.67
CA GLY A 22 -4.17 6.22 -3.25
C GLY A 22 -5.48 5.51 -2.90
N VAL A 23 -6.60 5.96 -3.46
CA VAL A 23 -7.91 5.30 -3.27
C VAL A 23 -7.93 3.89 -3.87
N LEU A 24 -7.37 3.71 -5.07
CA LEU A 24 -7.27 2.38 -5.70
C LEU A 24 -6.41 1.42 -4.88
N LEU A 25 -5.26 1.89 -4.36
CA LEU A 25 -4.40 1.10 -3.49
C LEU A 25 -5.06 0.79 -2.14
N LEU A 26 -5.80 1.74 -1.56
CA LEU A 26 -6.59 1.49 -0.35
C LEU A 26 -7.63 0.39 -0.58
N GLY A 27 -8.36 0.45 -1.70
CA GLY A 27 -9.31 -0.60 -2.08
C GLY A 27 -8.64 -1.97 -2.19
N PHE A 28 -7.46 -2.03 -2.81
CA PHE A 28 -6.65 -3.25 -2.85
C PHE A 28 -6.28 -3.73 -1.44
N VAL A 29 -5.79 -2.86 -0.56
CA VAL A 29 -5.41 -3.25 0.82
C VAL A 29 -6.62 -3.83 1.56
N ILE A 30 -7.81 -3.26 1.42
CA ILE A 30 -9.03 -3.79 2.05
C ILE A 30 -9.32 -5.21 1.55
N VAL A 31 -9.36 -5.43 0.23
CA VAL A 31 -9.61 -6.75 -0.34
C VAL A 31 -8.51 -7.75 0.02
N HIS A 32 -7.26 -7.31 0.04
CA HIS A 32 -6.10 -8.10 0.43
C HIS A 32 -6.22 -8.57 1.89
N MET A 33 -6.60 -7.67 2.81
CA MET A 33 -6.85 -8.00 4.21
C MET A 33 -8.03 -8.97 4.37
N LEU A 34 -9.14 -8.76 3.65
CA LEU A 34 -10.29 -9.68 3.66
C LEU A 34 -9.89 -11.10 3.22
N GLY A 35 -9.02 -11.23 2.22
CA GLY A 35 -8.45 -12.52 1.83
C GLY A 35 -7.63 -13.17 2.95
N HIS A 36 -6.82 -12.39 3.66
CA HIS A 36 -6.02 -12.88 4.77
C HIS A 36 -6.84 -13.25 6.02
N LEU A 37 -7.97 -12.59 6.28
CA LEU A 37 -8.87 -12.94 7.37
C LEU A 37 -9.45 -14.36 7.24
N GLN A 38 -9.49 -14.92 6.03
CA GLN A 38 -9.90 -16.31 5.84
C GLN A 38 -8.97 -17.31 6.52
N MET A 39 -7.76 -16.92 6.92
CA MET A 39 -6.92 -17.78 7.75
C MET A 39 -7.62 -18.22 9.04
N PHE A 40 -8.49 -17.38 9.62
CA PHE A 40 -9.25 -17.72 10.83
C PHE A 40 -10.35 -18.75 10.59
N LEU A 41 -10.69 -19.06 9.33
CA LEU A 41 -11.64 -20.10 8.95
C LEU A 41 -10.98 -21.50 8.85
N GLY A 42 -9.66 -21.58 9.06
CA GLY A 42 -8.88 -22.81 9.05
C GLY A 42 -8.13 -23.06 7.75
N GLN A 43 -7.27 -24.08 7.80
CA GLN A 43 -6.30 -24.41 6.73
C GLN A 43 -6.97 -24.69 5.39
N ASN A 44 -8.04 -25.50 5.37
CA ASN A 44 -8.71 -25.86 4.14
C ASN A 44 -9.32 -24.63 3.43
N ALA A 45 -10.06 -23.79 4.17
CA ALA A 45 -10.70 -22.61 3.62
C ALA A 45 -9.68 -21.63 3.00
N TYR A 46 -8.57 -21.38 3.71
CA TYR A 46 -7.54 -20.47 3.25
C TYR A 46 -6.78 -21.00 2.02
N ASN A 47 -6.43 -22.29 2.01
CA ASN A 47 -5.78 -22.92 0.84
C ASN A 47 -6.73 -23.00 -0.36
N HIS A 48 -8.00 -23.30 -0.13
CA HIS A 48 -9.03 -23.29 -1.18
C HIS A 48 -9.17 -21.89 -1.80
N TYR A 49 -9.25 -20.84 -0.97
CA TYR A 49 -9.28 -19.46 -1.46
C TYR A 49 -8.04 -19.09 -2.27
N ALA A 50 -6.85 -19.43 -1.76
CA ALA A 50 -5.61 -19.16 -2.49
C ALA A 50 -5.55 -19.92 -3.83
N HIS A 51 -6.04 -21.16 -3.87
CA HIS A 51 -6.14 -21.95 -5.09
C HIS A 51 -7.13 -21.34 -6.09
N THR A 52 -8.33 -20.96 -5.64
CA THR A 52 -9.35 -20.30 -6.46
C THR A 52 -8.88 -18.95 -7.00
N LEU A 53 -8.11 -18.18 -6.21
CA LEU A 53 -7.53 -16.94 -6.68
C LEU A 53 -6.49 -17.20 -7.79
N LYS A 54 -5.65 -18.23 -7.64
CA LYS A 54 -4.66 -18.64 -8.66
C LYS A 54 -5.31 -19.20 -9.93
N SER A 55 -6.46 -19.87 -9.83
CA SER A 55 -7.16 -20.45 -10.98
C SER A 55 -7.75 -19.41 -11.94
N LEU A 56 -7.84 -18.13 -11.53
CA LEU A 56 -8.21 -17.01 -12.41
C LEU A 56 -7.23 -16.78 -13.58
N GLY A 57 -6.02 -17.36 -13.53
CA GLY A 57 -5.07 -17.38 -14.65
C GLY A 57 -4.73 -15.98 -15.17
N LEU A 58 -5.11 -15.70 -16.41
CA LEU A 58 -4.84 -14.41 -17.08
C LEU A 58 -5.44 -13.21 -16.35
N ILE A 59 -6.64 -13.36 -15.76
CA ILE A 59 -7.30 -12.26 -15.03
C ILE A 59 -6.44 -11.84 -13.84
N LEU A 60 -5.87 -12.80 -13.10
CA LEU A 60 -4.99 -12.50 -11.97
C LEU A 60 -3.73 -11.74 -12.42
N TRP A 61 -3.17 -12.07 -13.58
CA TRP A 61 -2.02 -11.35 -14.12
C TRP A 61 -2.36 -9.91 -14.52
N ILE A 62 -3.52 -9.68 -15.13
CA ILE A 62 -4.00 -8.32 -15.44
C ILE A 62 -4.13 -7.51 -14.14
N LEU A 63 -4.75 -8.08 -13.11
CA LEU A 63 -4.90 -7.43 -11.80
C LEU A 63 -3.54 -7.12 -11.15
N ARG A 64 -2.57 -8.05 -11.23
CA ARG A 64 -1.21 -7.85 -10.70
C ARG A 64 -0.46 -6.73 -11.42
N ILE A 65 -0.45 -6.76 -12.75
CA ILE A 65 0.25 -5.75 -13.57
C ILE A 65 -0.42 -4.39 -13.38
N GLY A 66 -1.75 -4.34 -13.40
CA GLY A 66 -2.52 -3.11 -13.17
C GLY A 66 -2.22 -2.50 -11.79
N LEU A 67 -2.26 -3.32 -10.73
CA LEU A 67 -1.91 -2.88 -9.39
C LEU A 67 -0.46 -2.38 -9.30
N PHE A 68 0.48 -3.10 -9.92
CA PHE A 68 1.89 -2.70 -9.93
C PHE A 68 2.08 -1.34 -10.63
N LEU A 69 1.41 -1.11 -11.76
CA LEU A 69 1.44 0.18 -12.46
C LEU A 69 0.85 1.30 -11.59
N ILE A 70 -0.30 1.07 -10.94
CA ILE A 70 -0.91 2.05 -10.01
C ILE A 70 0.07 2.37 -8.87
N PHE A 71 0.72 1.35 -8.30
CA PHE A 71 1.72 1.51 -7.25
C PHE A 71 2.91 2.36 -7.72
N ILE A 72 3.47 2.09 -8.90
CA ILE A 72 4.59 2.86 -9.45
C ILE A 72 4.18 4.33 -9.70
N VAL A 73 2.99 4.56 -10.25
CA VAL A 73 2.47 5.93 -10.46
C VAL A 73 2.29 6.64 -9.13
N HIS A 74 1.75 5.95 -8.11
CA HIS A 74 1.57 6.49 -6.76
C HIS A 74 2.89 6.92 -6.13
N VAL A 75 3.88 6.02 -6.10
CA VAL A 75 5.21 6.29 -5.54
C VAL A 75 5.91 7.42 -6.30
N THR A 76 5.92 7.36 -7.63
CA THR A 76 6.59 8.37 -8.46
C THR A 76 5.97 9.75 -8.26
N THR A 77 4.63 9.84 -8.26
CA THR A 77 3.92 11.11 -8.01
C THR A 77 4.18 11.63 -6.61
N GLY A 78 4.18 10.74 -5.60
CA GLY A 78 4.51 11.07 -4.22
C GLY A 78 5.92 11.64 -4.06
N VAL A 79 6.92 11.02 -4.71
CA VAL A 79 8.31 11.50 -4.72
C VAL A 79 8.42 12.87 -5.40
N ILE A 80 7.77 13.06 -6.55
CA ILE A 80 7.74 14.35 -7.27
C ILE A 80 7.16 15.43 -6.37
N LEU A 81 6.00 15.20 -5.77
CA LEU A 81 5.34 16.16 -4.87
C LEU A 81 6.17 16.44 -3.61
N ALA A 82 6.82 15.43 -3.03
CA ALA A 82 7.70 15.61 -1.88
C ALA A 82 8.90 16.50 -2.23
N ARG A 83 9.50 16.28 -3.41
CA ARG A 83 10.62 17.11 -3.91
C ARG A 83 10.18 18.53 -4.20
N GLU A 84 9.06 18.73 -4.91
CA GLU A 84 8.51 20.06 -5.20
C GLU A 84 8.19 20.82 -3.90
N ASN A 85 7.60 20.16 -2.91
CA ASN A 85 7.32 20.74 -1.60
C ASN A 85 8.59 21.15 -0.83
N SER A 86 9.67 20.37 -0.96
CA SER A 86 10.96 20.68 -0.33
C SER A 86 11.66 21.85 -1.03
N LEU A 87 11.66 21.87 -2.37
CA LEU A 87 12.26 22.97 -3.15
C LEU A 87 11.52 24.29 -2.97
N ALA A 88 10.20 24.24 -2.75
CA ALA A 88 9.40 25.43 -2.44
C ALA A 88 9.69 26.02 -1.04
N ARG A 89 10.50 25.33 -0.21
CA ARG A 89 10.86 25.76 1.15
C ARG A 89 12.38 25.74 1.35
N PRO A 90 13.13 26.70 0.76
CA PRO A 90 14.58 26.75 0.88
C PRO A 90 15.09 27.17 2.27
N ILE A 91 14.25 27.83 3.09
CA ILE A 91 14.58 28.25 4.46
C ILE A 91 13.71 27.44 5.43
N CYS A 92 14.34 26.86 6.46
CA CYS A 92 13.62 26.08 7.48
C CYS A 92 12.73 26.97 8.35
N TYR A 93 11.62 26.44 8.86
CA TYR A 93 10.69 27.20 9.68
C TYR A 93 11.34 27.68 10.98
N THR A 94 11.28 28.99 11.23
CA THR A 94 11.75 29.61 12.48
C THR A 94 10.79 29.32 13.65
N TYR A 95 9.52 29.00 13.37
CA TYR A 95 8.49 28.69 14.36
C TYR A 95 7.73 27.41 13.97
N PHE A 96 7.62 26.46 14.91
CA PHE A 96 6.98 25.15 14.71
C PHE A 96 5.50 25.09 15.15
N GLN A 97 4.84 26.25 15.30
CA GLN A 97 3.41 26.33 15.58
C GLN A 97 2.62 25.95 14.32
N THR A 98 2.33 24.66 14.14
CA THR A 98 1.62 24.16 12.96
C THR A 98 0.10 24.18 13.16
N VAL A 99 -0.61 25.02 12.41
CA VAL A 99 -2.09 25.12 12.49
C VAL A 99 -2.80 23.94 11.80
N GLN A 100 -2.17 23.32 10.77
CA GLN A 100 -2.78 22.25 9.97
C GLN A 100 -1.90 21.02 9.67
N ALA A 101 -0.57 21.08 9.90
CA ALA A 101 0.33 19.99 9.55
C ALA A 101 0.48 18.98 10.69
N SER A 102 -0.25 17.87 10.61
CA SER A 102 -0.20 16.75 11.55
C SER A 102 1.07 15.92 11.41
N LEU A 103 1.43 15.17 12.46
CA LEU A 103 2.67 14.39 12.54
C LEU A 103 2.88 13.46 11.33
N ALA A 104 1.88 12.68 10.93
CA ALA A 104 2.06 11.78 9.81
C ALA A 104 1.79 12.39 8.43
N SER A 105 1.31 13.65 8.34
CA SER A 105 1.51 14.47 7.14
C SER A 105 3.00 14.83 6.97
N ARG A 106 3.71 15.13 8.06
CA ARG A 106 5.15 15.47 8.03
C ARG A 106 6.04 14.25 7.76
N THR A 107 5.65 13.07 8.23
CA THR A 107 6.40 11.83 7.99
C THR A 107 5.93 11.05 6.77
N MET A 108 5.00 11.60 5.99
CA MET A 108 4.32 10.91 4.89
C MET A 108 5.26 10.34 3.82
N PHE A 109 6.33 11.08 3.50
CA PHE A 109 7.36 10.61 2.59
C PHE A 109 8.14 9.41 3.16
N PHE A 110 8.54 9.48 4.43
CA PHE A 110 9.30 8.43 5.09
C PHE A 110 8.47 7.16 5.30
N SER A 111 7.20 7.30 5.69
CA SER A 111 6.29 6.14 5.81
C SER A 111 6.07 5.48 4.45
N GLY A 112 5.87 6.27 3.38
CA GLY A 112 5.76 5.75 2.01
C GLY A 112 7.01 5.02 1.52
N MET A 113 8.20 5.56 1.83
CA MET A 113 9.47 4.91 1.50
C MET A 113 9.63 3.57 2.23
N LEU A 114 9.33 3.53 3.53
CA LEU A 114 9.43 2.30 4.33
C LEU A 114 8.45 1.23 3.84
N ILE A 115 7.23 1.62 3.50
CA ILE A 115 6.23 0.72 2.89
C ILE A 115 6.70 0.21 1.53
N SER A 116 7.32 1.06 0.71
CA SER A 116 7.82 0.66 -0.61
C SER A 116 8.92 -0.41 -0.50
N LEU A 117 9.85 -0.25 0.44
CA LEU A 117 10.87 -1.26 0.74
C LEU A 117 10.24 -2.56 1.26
N PHE A 118 9.25 -2.44 2.16
CA PHE A 118 8.52 -3.58 2.67
C PHE A 118 7.76 -4.33 1.57
N ILE A 119 7.15 -3.65 0.60
CA ILE A 119 6.45 -4.29 -0.52
C ILE A 119 7.42 -5.14 -1.35
N VAL A 120 8.64 -4.66 -1.61
CA VAL A 120 9.67 -5.46 -2.31
C VAL A 120 9.96 -6.73 -1.52
N TYR A 121 10.23 -6.61 -0.22
CA TYR A 121 10.46 -7.77 0.65
C TYR A 121 9.24 -8.71 0.69
N HIS A 122 8.03 -8.16 0.79
CA HIS A 122 6.78 -8.90 0.83
C HIS A 122 6.55 -9.74 -0.43
N LEU A 123 6.83 -9.17 -1.62
CA LEU A 123 6.76 -9.90 -2.89
C LEU A 123 7.84 -10.99 -2.98
N LEU A 124 9.07 -10.71 -2.56
CA LEU A 124 10.14 -11.72 -2.52
C LEU A 124 9.79 -12.88 -1.59
N HIS A 125 9.14 -12.59 -0.46
CA HIS A 125 8.76 -13.59 0.53
C HIS A 125 7.56 -14.44 0.11
N PHE A 126 6.41 -13.84 -0.23
CA PHE A 126 5.16 -14.57 -0.43
C PHE A 126 4.72 -14.74 -1.89
N THR A 127 5.31 -14.00 -2.83
CA THR A 127 4.98 -14.14 -4.26
C THR A 127 6.03 -14.93 -5.02
N ILE A 128 7.31 -14.61 -4.79
CA ILE A 128 8.44 -15.22 -5.50
C ILE A 128 8.99 -16.41 -4.71
N GLY A 129 8.96 -16.37 -3.37
CA GLY A 129 9.37 -17.48 -2.52
C GLY A 129 10.89 -17.66 -2.40
N VAL A 130 11.67 -16.59 -2.61
CA VAL A 130 13.14 -16.65 -2.56
C VAL A 130 13.71 -16.63 -1.15
N THR A 131 12.97 -16.12 -0.17
CA THR A 131 13.49 -15.97 1.20
C THR A 131 13.47 -17.28 1.96
N ASN A 132 12.43 -18.11 1.77
CA ASN A 132 12.27 -19.42 2.41
C ASN A 132 11.71 -20.44 1.37
N PRO A 133 12.54 -20.96 0.45
CA PRO A 133 12.07 -21.82 -0.64
C PRO A 133 11.46 -23.15 -0.18
N GLU A 134 11.84 -23.64 1.00
CA GLU A 134 11.36 -24.90 1.59
C GLU A 134 9.90 -24.82 2.01
N ILE A 135 9.47 -23.73 2.66
CA ILE A 135 8.06 -23.55 3.05
C ILE A 135 7.18 -23.22 1.84
N PHE A 136 7.75 -22.68 0.76
CA PHE A 136 7.02 -22.32 -0.46
C PHE A 136 6.59 -23.55 -1.28
N LYS A 137 7.25 -24.70 -1.07
CA LYS A 137 6.97 -25.97 -1.77
C LYS A 137 5.99 -26.87 -1.04
N LEU A 138 5.48 -26.46 0.11
CA LEU A 138 4.53 -27.26 0.89
C LEU A 138 3.23 -27.46 0.12
N THR A 139 2.66 -28.65 0.25
CA THR A 139 1.36 -29.02 -0.33
C THR A 139 0.44 -29.54 0.75
N ASP A 140 -0.85 -29.22 0.65
CA ASP A 140 -1.87 -29.70 1.58
C ASP A 140 -2.29 -31.13 1.25
N SER A 141 -3.21 -31.69 2.05
CA SER A 141 -3.74 -33.05 1.86
C SER A 141 -4.46 -33.26 0.53
N GLU A 142 -4.87 -32.19 -0.15
CA GLU A 142 -5.51 -32.22 -1.48
C GLU A 142 -4.50 -32.00 -2.62
N GLY A 143 -3.21 -31.90 -2.30
CA GLY A 143 -2.14 -31.66 -3.28
C GLY A 143 -2.07 -30.21 -3.79
N ARG A 144 -2.78 -29.28 -3.16
CA ARG A 144 -2.72 -27.83 -3.49
C ARG A 144 -1.53 -27.20 -2.76
N PRO A 145 -0.98 -26.06 -3.23
CA PRO A 145 0.00 -25.31 -2.45
C PRO A 145 -0.54 -24.94 -1.05
N ASP A 146 0.21 -25.28 0.00
CA ASP A 146 -0.21 -25.07 1.39
C ASP A 146 0.16 -23.67 1.90
N VAL A 147 -0.59 -22.67 1.43
CA VAL A 147 -0.38 -21.25 1.74
C VAL A 147 -0.63 -20.95 3.22
N TYR A 148 -1.52 -21.70 3.87
CA TYR A 148 -1.78 -21.61 5.30
C TYR A 148 -0.51 -21.94 6.11
N SER A 149 0.07 -23.13 5.89
CA SER A 149 1.28 -23.55 6.61
C SER A 149 2.45 -22.64 6.29
N MET A 150 2.60 -22.20 5.04
CA MET A 150 3.60 -21.21 4.66
C MET A 150 3.50 -19.95 5.52
N MET A 151 2.30 -19.40 5.69
CA MET A 151 2.08 -18.22 6.51
C MET A 151 2.39 -18.48 7.99
N ILE A 152 1.87 -19.58 8.58
CA ILE A 152 2.14 -19.93 9.98
C ILE A 152 3.64 -20.11 10.25
N PHE A 153 4.35 -20.84 9.39
CA PHE A 153 5.79 -21.07 9.58
C PHE A 153 6.60 -19.79 9.40
N SER A 154 6.25 -18.94 8.42
CA SER A 154 6.88 -17.63 8.25
C SER A 154 6.79 -16.75 9.50
N PHE A 155 5.61 -16.69 10.15
CA PHE A 155 5.40 -15.84 11.33
C PHE A 155 5.83 -16.47 12.66
N LYS A 156 6.27 -17.73 12.67
CA LYS A 156 7.02 -18.30 13.80
C LYS A 156 8.44 -17.75 13.89
N ASN A 157 8.98 -17.23 12.78
CA ASN A 157 10.29 -16.57 12.80
C ASN A 157 10.14 -15.16 13.37
N TYR A 158 10.72 -14.93 14.56
CA TYR A 158 10.66 -13.65 15.27
C TYR A 158 11.10 -12.46 14.40
N PHE A 159 12.18 -12.62 13.63
CA PHE A 159 12.72 -11.56 12.78
C PHE A 159 11.73 -11.16 11.67
N ILE A 160 11.13 -12.15 11.00
CA ILE A 160 10.11 -11.91 9.97
C ILE A 160 8.91 -11.19 10.58
N THR A 161 8.43 -11.68 11.73
CA THR A 161 7.29 -11.09 12.43
C THR A 161 7.54 -9.64 12.82
N THR A 162 8.72 -9.30 13.33
CA THR A 162 9.08 -7.91 13.66
C THR A 162 9.09 -7.02 12.42
N ILE A 163 9.64 -7.47 11.29
CA ILE A 163 9.63 -6.69 10.03
C ILE A 163 8.19 -6.38 9.59
N TYR A 164 7.32 -7.40 9.57
CA TYR A 164 5.92 -7.22 9.19
C TYR A 164 5.18 -6.32 10.18
N PHE A 165 5.42 -6.46 11.48
CA PHE A 165 4.82 -5.60 12.50
C PHE A 165 5.17 -4.12 12.30
N LEU A 166 6.46 -3.80 12.10
CA LEU A 166 6.91 -2.44 11.84
C LEU A 166 6.32 -1.88 10.54
N ALA A 167 6.21 -2.71 9.50
CA ALA A 167 5.57 -2.34 8.25
C ALA A 167 4.07 -2.02 8.43
N MET A 168 3.35 -2.79 9.26
CA MET A 168 1.94 -2.53 9.56
C MET A 168 1.74 -1.23 10.34
N LEU A 169 2.65 -0.89 11.27
CA LEU A 169 2.62 0.41 11.93
C LEU A 169 2.81 1.55 10.92
N ALA A 170 3.81 1.44 10.05
CA ALA A 170 4.07 2.43 9.02
C ALA A 170 2.91 2.57 8.03
N LEU A 171 2.31 1.45 7.61
CA LEU A 171 1.11 1.44 6.78
C LEU A 171 -0.07 2.11 7.48
N SER A 172 -0.29 1.84 8.77
CA SER A 172 -1.36 2.47 9.55
C SER A 172 -1.18 3.99 9.62
N PHE A 173 0.04 4.47 9.90
CA PHE A 173 0.35 5.90 9.87
C PHE A 173 0.22 6.51 8.47
N HIS A 174 0.59 5.79 7.42
CA HIS A 174 0.45 6.26 6.04
C HIS A 174 -1.02 6.39 5.63
N LEU A 175 -1.84 5.38 5.96
CA LEU A 175 -3.27 5.38 5.66
C LEU A 175 -4.04 6.39 6.50
N SER A 176 -3.71 6.60 7.77
CA SER A 176 -4.41 7.56 8.62
C SER A 176 -4.35 8.98 8.06
N HIS A 177 -3.29 9.34 7.34
CA HIS A 177 -3.22 10.63 6.63
C HIS A 177 -3.70 10.54 5.19
N GLY A 178 -3.30 9.49 4.47
CA GLY A 178 -3.62 9.30 3.06
C GLY A 178 -5.13 9.24 2.81
N PHE A 179 -5.88 8.59 3.71
CA PHE A 179 -7.33 8.49 3.65
C PHE A 179 -7.98 9.88 3.61
N PHE A 180 -7.90 10.65 4.69
CA PHE A 180 -8.54 11.97 4.75
C PHE A 180 -8.04 12.93 3.67
N SER A 181 -6.74 12.89 3.34
CA SER A 181 -6.15 13.76 2.32
C SER A 181 -6.69 13.47 0.91
N ALA A 182 -6.94 12.19 0.59
CA ALA A 182 -7.50 11.80 -0.70
C ALA A 182 -8.95 12.27 -0.85
N PHE A 183 -9.80 12.05 0.17
CA PHE A 183 -11.20 12.50 0.14
C PHE A 183 -11.33 14.03 0.14
N GLN A 184 -10.41 14.74 0.82
CA GLN A 184 -10.33 16.20 0.74
C GLN A 184 -9.97 16.68 -0.68
N THR A 185 -8.96 16.04 -1.31
CA THR A 185 -8.48 16.43 -2.64
C THR A 185 -9.54 16.15 -3.72
N LEU A 186 -10.32 15.08 -3.56
CA LEU A 186 -11.42 14.74 -4.46
C LEU A 186 -12.70 15.56 -4.20
N GLY A 187 -12.70 16.46 -3.19
CA GLY A 187 -13.84 17.33 -2.89
C GLY A 187 -15.02 16.61 -2.22
N ILE A 188 -14.80 15.43 -1.67
CA ILE A 188 -15.83 14.64 -0.96
C ILE A 188 -16.01 15.17 0.46
N ASN A 189 -14.93 15.62 1.10
CA ASN A 189 -14.99 16.33 2.38
C ASN A 189 -15.22 17.83 2.15
N LYS A 190 -16.39 18.33 2.55
CA LYS A 190 -16.70 19.76 2.58
C LYS A 190 -16.33 20.35 3.95
N PRO A 191 -15.80 21.58 4.02
CA PRO A 191 -15.46 22.25 5.29
C PRO A 191 -16.65 22.54 6.21
N GLU A 192 -17.89 22.30 5.75
CA GLU A 192 -19.13 22.68 6.44
C GLU A 192 -19.42 21.86 7.71
N TYR A 193 -18.59 20.85 8.02
CA TYR A 193 -18.68 20.03 9.24
C TYR A 193 -17.38 19.95 10.06
N ASP A 194 -16.36 20.76 9.75
CA ASP A 194 -15.21 20.91 10.65
C ASP A 194 -15.49 22.10 11.55
N GLY A 195 -16.09 21.84 12.72
CA GLY A 195 -16.34 22.83 13.77
C GLY A 195 -15.04 23.40 14.34
N LYS A 196 -14.43 24.33 13.61
CA LYS A 196 -13.43 25.29 14.07
C LYS A 196 -13.99 26.70 13.98
#